data_AF-T1CAC8-F1
#
_entry.id   AF-T1CAC8-F1
#
_cell.length_a   1.000
_cell.length_b   1.000
_cell.length_c   1.000
_cell.angle_alpha   90.00
_cell.angle_beta   90.00
_cell.angle_gamma   90.00
#
_symmetry.space_group_name_H-M   'P 1'
#
loop_
_entity.id
_entity.type
_entity.pdbx_description
1 polymer ?
#
loop_
_entity_poly.entity_id
_entity_poly.type
_entity_poly.pdbx_seq_one_letter_code
_entity_poly.pdbx_strand_id
1 'polypeptide(L)' 'LSSVLSPDAEADLLSGIHSDPLFVEDVVRRIARSIGEIDMLKDGDRVVIKCRSMESIHPHDLLAEIDSELGKLRKN' A
#
# COMPACT_ATOMS: atom_id res chain seq x y z
N LEU A 1 10.98 -0.68 9.55
CA LEU A 1 10.68 -1.17 10.92
C LEU A 1 11.93 -1.02 11.77
N SER A 2 11.81 -0.52 13.00
CA SER A 2 12.93 -0.53 13.96
C SER A 2 13.26 -1.96 14.36
N SER A 3 14.52 -2.25 14.65
CA SER A 3 14.99 -3.62 14.89
C SER A 3 14.51 -4.22 16.21
N VAL A 4 14.02 -3.39 17.14
CA VAL A 4 13.40 -3.81 18.41
C VAL A 4 12.33 -2.78 18.78
N LEU A 5 11.15 -3.25 19.22
CA LEU A 5 10.06 -2.43 19.76
C LEU A 5 9.99 -2.61 21.27
N SER A 6 9.55 -1.58 22.00
CA SER A 6 9.14 -1.75 23.39
C SER A 6 7.86 -2.58 23.45
N PRO A 7 7.55 -3.25 24.57
CA PRO A 7 6.31 -4.04 24.70
C PRO A 7 5.05 -3.24 24.36
N ASP A 8 4.98 -1.98 24.80
CA ASP A 8 3.84 -1.11 24.50
C ASP A 8 3.75 -0.79 22.99
N ALA A 9 4.88 -0.50 22.33
CA ALA A 9 4.91 -0.22 20.90
C ALA A 9 4.59 -1.45 20.04
N GLU A 10 4.98 -2.64 20.50
CA GLU A 10 4.61 -3.90 19.85
C GLU A 10 3.11 -4.17 20.00
N ALA A 11 2.55 -3.98 21.19
CA ALA A 11 1.12 -4.13 21.43
C ALA A 11 0.29 -3.18 20.56
N ASP A 12 0.68 -1.91 20.46
CA ASP A 12 0.03 -0.91 19.61
C ASP A 12 0.13 -1.28 18.12
N LEU A 13 1.31 -1.73 17.67
CA LEU A 13 1.53 -2.16 16.29
C LEU A 13 0.63 -3.37 15.93
N LEU A 14 0.63 -4.40 16.78
CA LEU A 14 -0.17 -5.61 16.57
C LEU A 14 -1.66 -5.29 16.56
N SER A 15 -2.13 -4.48 17.51
CA SER A 15 -3.53 -4.03 17.57
C SER A 15 -3.94 -3.28 16.30
N GLY A 16 -3.09 -2.38 15.82
CA GLY A 16 -3.28 -1.67 14.56
C GLY A 16 -3.40 -2.60 13.35
N ILE A 17 -2.48 -3.56 13.22
CA ILE A 17 -2.49 -4.51 12.10
C ILE A 17 -3.73 -5.41 12.13
N HIS A 18 -4.15 -5.88 13.30
CA HIS A 18 -5.32 -6.75 13.43
C HIS A 18 -6.65 -6.03 13.23
N SER A 19 -6.71 -4.71 13.48
CA SER A 19 -7.94 -3.92 13.33
C SER A 19 -8.23 -3.49 11.89
N ASP A 20 -7.20 -3.39 11.04
CA ASP A 20 -7.32 -3.00 9.63
C ASP A 20 -6.40 -3.85 8.72
N PRO A 21 -6.69 -5.15 8.57
CA PRO A 21 -5.90 -6.01 7.70
C PRO A 21 -6.09 -5.60 6.24
N LEU A 22 -4.99 -5.55 5.48
CA LEU A 22 -5.00 -5.17 4.07
C LEU A 22 -4.52 -6.31 3.20
N PHE A 23 -5.27 -6.60 2.13
CA PHE A 23 -4.74 -7.41 1.04
C PHE A 23 -3.74 -6.62 0.20
N VAL A 24 -2.94 -7.32 -0.59
CA VAL A 24 -1.94 -6.71 -1.49
C VAL A 24 -2.58 -5.71 -2.46
N GLU A 25 -3.83 -5.96 -2.88
CA GLU A 25 -4.63 -5.07 -3.72
C GLU A 25 -5.14 -3.83 -2.97
N ASP A 26 -5.45 -3.94 -1.67
CA ASP A 26 -5.89 -2.80 -0.86
C ASP A 26 -4.75 -1.80 -0.68
N VAL A 27 -3.52 -2.30 -0.50
CA VAL A 27 -2.33 -1.47 -0.39
C VAL A 27 -2.13 -0.62 -1.65
N VAL A 28 -2.16 -1.22 -2.84
CA VAL A 28 -2.00 -0.46 -4.08
C VAL A 28 -3.17 0.51 -4.31
N ARG A 29 -4.41 0.13 -3.94
CA ARG A 29 -5.59 1.03 -4.04
C ARG A 29 -5.49 2.23 -3.10
N ARG A 30 -5.04 2.03 -1.85
CA ARG A 30 -4.84 3.12 -0.88
C ARG A 30 -3.75 4.08 -1.36
N ILE A 31 -2.61 3.55 -1.81
CA ILE A 31 -1.52 4.37 -2.36
C ILE A 31 -2.00 5.13 -3.61
N ALA A 32 -2.76 4.49 -4.50
CA ALA A 32 -3.28 5.14 -5.70
C ALA A 32 -4.20 6.32 -5.38
N ARG A 33 -5.08 6.18 -4.38
CA ARG A 33 -5.93 7.28 -3.90
C ARG A 33 -5.09 8.44 -3.36
N SER A 34 -4.14 8.16 -2.48
CA SER A 34 -3.26 9.19 -1.92
C SER A 34 -2.40 9.89 -2.98
N ILE A 35 -1.93 9.17 -4.00
CA ILE A 35 -1.18 9.78 -5.11
C ILE A 35 -2.09 10.67 -5.97
N GLY A 36 -3.35 10.28 -6.19
CA GLY A 36 -4.32 11.09 -6.92
C GLY A 36 -4.54 12.47 -6.30
N GLU A 37 -4.45 12.58 -4.98
CA GLU A 37 -4.59 13.82 -4.20
C GLU A 37 -3.37 14.76 -4.28
N ILE A 38 -2.27 14.36 -4.93
CA ILE A 38 -1.07 15.18 -5.06
C ILE A 38 -1.25 16.19 -6.21
N ASP A 39 -1.51 17.46 -5.87
CA ASP A 39 -1.76 18.53 -6.85
C ASP A 39 -0.55 18.89 -7.74
N MET A 40 0.67 18.62 -7.27
CA MET A 40 1.90 19.00 -7.98
C MET A 40 2.19 18.14 -9.23
N LEU A 41 1.51 17.02 -9.38
CA LEU A 41 1.69 16.09 -10.50
C LEU A 41 0.65 16.34 -11.60
N LYS A 42 1.05 16.15 -12.86
CA LYS A 42 0.18 16.39 -14.03
C LYS A 42 -0.63 15.15 -14.36
N ASP A 43 -1.83 15.34 -14.93
CA ASP A 43 -2.71 14.23 -15.30
C ASP A 43 -2.05 13.20 -16.25
N GLY A 44 -1.16 13.66 -17.14
CA GLY A 44 -0.45 12.80 -18.08
C GLY A 44 0.77 12.07 -17.49
N ASP A 45 1.12 12.33 -16.22
CA ASP A 45 2.24 11.65 -15.59
C ASP A 45 1.89 10.17 -15.36
N ARG A 46 2.80 9.28 -15.76
CA ARG A 46 2.63 7.84 -15.56
C ARG A 46 3.01 7.46 -14.13
N VAL A 47 2.14 6.72 -13.47
CA VAL A 47 2.29 6.23 -12.11
C VAL A 47 2.28 4.71 -12.14
N VAL A 48 3.29 4.10 -11.51
CA VAL A 48 3.41 2.66 -11.37
C VAL A 48 3.54 2.34 -9.87
N ILE A 49 2.54 1.67 -9.31
CA ILE A 49 2.47 1.28 -7.90
C ILE A 49 2.54 -0.24 -7.85
N LYS A 50 3.49 -0.79 -7.10
CA LYS A 50 3.67 -2.24 -6.95
C LYS A 50 3.70 -2.59 -5.47
N CYS A 51 2.93 -3.60 -5.10
CA CYS A 51 3.00 -4.20 -3.77
C CYS A 51 3.30 -5.70 -3.93
N ARG A 52 4.27 -6.18 -3.14
CA ARG A 52 4.61 -7.59 -3.04
C ARG A 52 4.41 -8.00 -1.58
N SER A 53 3.57 -9.01 -1.37
CA SER A 53 3.38 -9.66 -0.07
C SER A 53 4.17 -10.96 -0.05
N MET A 54 5.05 -11.11 0.94
CA MET A 54 5.77 -12.36 1.19
C MET A 54 4.90 -13.24 2.08
N GLU A 55 4.28 -14.25 1.48
CA GLU A 55 3.30 -15.08 2.17
C GLU A 55 3.97 -16.04 3.15
N SER A 56 3.52 -16.04 4.40
CA SER A 56 4.07 -16.92 5.44
C SER A 56 3.60 -18.37 5.33
N ILE A 57 2.49 -18.61 4.65
CA ILE A 57 1.84 -19.94 4.50
C ILE A 57 1.89 -20.50 3.08
N HIS A 58 2.43 -19.74 2.11
CA HIS A 58 2.51 -20.15 0.71
C HIS A 58 3.95 -20.06 0.20
N PRO A 59 4.39 -20.97 -0.70
CA PRO A 59 5.76 -20.95 -1.24
C PRO A 59 5.94 -19.94 -2.39
N HIS A 60 5.09 -18.93 -2.46
CA HIS A 60 5.12 -17.88 -3.49
C HIS A 60 4.61 -16.57 -2.90
N ASP A 61 5.10 -15.47 -3.46
CA ASP A 61 4.66 -14.12 -3.11
C ASP A 61 3.36 -13.77 -3.83
N LEU A 62 2.55 -12.90 -3.24
CA LEU A 62 1.45 -12.23 -3.93
C LEU A 62 1.92 -10.88 -4.46
N LEU A 63 1.46 -10.51 -5.65
CA LEU A 63 1.82 -9.26 -6.33
C LEU A 63 0.55 -8.54 -6.77
N ALA A 64 0.48 -7.24 -6.48
CA ALA A 64 -0.49 -6.33 -7.10
C ALA A 64 0.21 -5.14 -7.72
N GLU A 65 -0.33 -4.65 -8.85
CA GLU A 65 0.21 -3.53 -9.59
C GLU A 65 -0.90 -2.64 -10.14
N ILE A 66 -0.69 -1.32 -10.05
CA ILE A 66 -1.45 -0.31 -10.80
C ILE A 66 -0.45 0.43 -11.68
N ASP A 67 -0.67 0.37 -13.00
CA ASP A 67 0.07 1.13 -14.00
C ASP A 67 -0.92 1.98 -14.78
N SER A 68 -0.88 3.29 -14.55
CA SER A 68 -1.87 4.22 -15.09
C SER A 68 -1.30 5.63 -15.21
N GLU A 69 -1.99 6.47 -15.98
CA GLU A 69 -1.84 7.93 -15.92
C GLU A 69 -2.50 8.46 -14.64
N LEU A 70 -1.89 9.49 -14.04
CA LEU A 70 -2.38 10.12 -12.80
C LEU A 70 -3.82 10.64 -12.94
N GLY A 71 -4.15 11.24 -14.09
CA GLY A 71 -5.49 11.79 -14.34
C GLY A 71 -6.60 10.74 -14.27
N LYS A 72 -6.28 9.45 -14.47
CA LYS A 72 -7.22 8.33 -14.29
C LYS A 72 -7.37 7.93 -12.82
N LEU A 73 -6.35 8.17 -11.99
CA LEU A 73 -6.42 7.92 -10.55
C LEU A 73 -7.26 8.98 -9.82
N ARG A 74 -7.26 10.23 -10.31
CA ARG A 74 -8.06 11.35 -9.78
C ARG A 74 -9.57 11.23 -9.99
N LYS A 75 -10.00 10.45 -10.99
CA LYS A 75 -11.40 10.34 -11.42
C LYS A 75 -12.15 9.18 -10.76
N ASN A 76 -11.51 8.47 -9.84
CA ASN A 76 -12.03 7.30 -9.13
C ASN A 76 -12.39 7.61 -7.68
#